data_AF-X0SPG6-F1
#
_entry.id   AF-X0SPG6-F1
#
_cell.length_a   1.000
_cell.length_b   1.000
_cell.length_c   1.000
_cell.angle_alpha   90.00
_cell.angle_beta   90.00
_cell.angle_gamma   90.00
#
_symmetry.space_group_name_H-M   'P 1'
#
loop_
_entity.id
_entity.type
_entity.pdbx_description
1 polymer ?
#
loop_
_entity_poly.entity_id
_entity_poly.type
_entity_poly.pdbx_seq_one_letter_code
_entity_poly.pdbx_strand_id
1 'polypeptide(L)'
;MLARHKQNTLVFAAQSSKDIDCSIVRQADSIIFKEQGINQAEDERLSIRRKAKRATAIFSQIPKEDRKQAAFVCDPHFEGLVNSALPSFWSEELSRVYQNVNFSRLSVGSGDRYQLGNPVIDAGAKALDTGQLEKEIWQLREQGHGIEKIAKLCNCSPWTVRKCLGAP
;
A
#
# COMPACT_ATOMS: atom_id res chain seq x y z
N MET A 1 -7.60 -8.55 21.96
CA MET A 1 -8.46 -8.04 23.07
C MET A 1 -8.36 -6.53 23.35
N LEU A 2 -7.38 -5.78 22.83
CA LEU A 2 -7.29 -4.32 23.08
C LEU A 2 -8.36 -3.50 22.33
N ALA A 3 -8.72 -3.90 21.10
CA ALA A 3 -9.69 -3.18 20.28
C ALA A 3 -11.11 -3.20 20.87
N ARG A 4 -11.59 -4.37 21.33
CA ARG A 4 -12.90 -4.50 22.00
C ARG A 4 -12.99 -3.65 23.27
N HIS A 5 -11.94 -3.63 24.08
CA HIS A 5 -11.88 -2.82 25.30
C HIS A 5 -11.93 -1.32 25.02
N LYS A 6 -11.39 -0.87 23.87
CA LYS A 6 -11.42 0.52 23.43
C LYS A 6 -12.64 0.86 22.56
N GLN A 7 -13.60 -0.06 22.41
CA GLN A 7 -14.76 0.08 21.52
C GLN A 7 -14.38 0.45 20.07
N ASN A 8 -13.20 -0.01 19.62
CA ASN A 8 -12.73 0.22 18.27
C ASN A 8 -13.07 -0.97 17.39
N THR A 9 -13.73 -0.71 16.26
CA THR A 9 -13.96 -1.71 15.21
C THR A 9 -12.80 -1.66 14.22
N LEU A 10 -12.12 -2.80 14.05
CA LEU A 10 -11.05 -2.96 13.07
C LEU A 10 -11.56 -3.81 11.91
N VAL A 11 -11.43 -3.29 10.69
CA VAL A 11 -11.80 -4.00 9.47
C VAL A 11 -10.55 -4.19 8.63
N PHE A 12 -10.21 -5.44 8.33
CA PHE A 12 -9.11 -5.80 7.45
C PHE A 12 -9.68 -6.29 6.12
N ALA A 13 -9.32 -5.62 5.03
CA ALA A 13 -9.66 -6.03 3.67
C ALA A 13 -8.39 -6.51 2.97
N ALA A 14 -8.39 -7.77 2.54
CA ALA A 14 -7.29 -8.37 1.80
C ALA A 14 -7.83 -9.32 0.72
N GLN A 15 -6.99 -9.63 -0.26
CA GLN A 15 -7.34 -10.56 -1.33
C GLN A 15 -7.25 -12.01 -0.86
N SER A 16 -6.23 -12.35 -0.07
CA SER A 16 -6.12 -13.65 0.58
C SER A 16 -5.95 -13.49 2.08
N SER A 17 -6.37 -14.49 2.86
CA SER A 17 -5.96 -14.53 4.26
C SER A 17 -4.45 -14.58 4.42
N LYS A 18 -3.71 -15.16 3.46
CA LYS A 18 -2.24 -15.25 3.49
C LYS A 18 -1.55 -13.89 3.61
N ASP A 19 -2.19 -12.82 3.13
CA ASP A 19 -1.66 -11.45 3.13
C ASP A 19 -1.77 -10.77 4.51
N ILE A 20 -2.67 -11.25 5.37
CA ILE A 20 -2.91 -10.72 6.72
C ILE A 20 -2.15 -11.58 7.72
N ASP A 21 -1.58 -11.00 8.78
CA ASP A 21 -0.96 -11.78 9.86
C ASP A 21 -1.91 -12.86 10.44
N CYS A 22 -1.35 -14.03 10.78
CA CYS A 22 -2.14 -15.18 11.23
C CYS A 22 -2.86 -14.92 12.55
N SER A 23 -2.31 -14.07 13.42
CA SER A 23 -2.90 -13.73 14.72
C SER A 23 -4.17 -12.89 14.55
N ILE A 24 -4.24 -12.07 13.50
CA ILE A 24 -5.43 -11.27 13.16
C ILE A 24 -6.54 -12.20 12.73
N VAL A 25 -6.26 -13.11 11.80
CA VAL A 25 -7.26 -14.09 11.32
C VAL A 25 -7.76 -14.98 12.46
N ARG A 26 -6.89 -15.36 13.41
CA ARG A 26 -7.25 -16.17 14.56
C ARG A 26 -8.09 -15.42 15.60
N GLN A 27 -7.93 -14.11 15.70
CA GLN A 27 -8.67 -13.25 16.63
C GLN A 27 -9.90 -12.60 15.98
N ALA A 28 -10.14 -12.84 14.69
CA ALA A 28 -11.26 -12.25 13.99
C ALA A 28 -12.57 -12.78 14.56
N ASP A 29 -13.46 -11.84 14.91
CA ASP A 29 -14.77 -12.14 15.46
C ASP A 29 -15.72 -12.58 14.36
N SER A 30 -15.63 -11.93 13.21
CA SER A 30 -16.39 -12.25 12.02
C SER A 30 -15.46 -12.30 10.81
N ILE A 31 -15.75 -13.19 9.87
CA ILE A 31 -15.06 -13.28 8.58
C ILE A 31 -16.09 -13.09 7.48
N ILE A 32 -15.82 -12.18 6.55
CA ILE A 32 -16.72 -11.88 5.43
C ILE A 32 -16.00 -12.26 4.15
N PHE A 33 -16.64 -13.08 3.33
CA PHE A 33 -16.14 -13.50 2.02
C PHE A 33 -16.92 -12.80 0.91
N LYS A 34 -16.20 -12.26 -0.06
CA LYS A 34 -16.75 -11.93 -1.39
C LYS A 34 -16.65 -13.14 -2.31
N GLU A 35 -17.21 -13.04 -3.52
CA GLU A 35 -17.00 -14.05 -4.54
C GLU A 35 -15.50 -14.31 -4.73
N GLN A 36 -15.12 -15.58 -4.66
CA GLN A 36 -13.74 -16.02 -4.75
C GLN A 36 -13.45 -16.55 -6.15
N GLY A 37 -12.21 -16.36 -6.62
CA GLY A 37 -11.70 -17.00 -7.83
C GLY A 37 -11.60 -18.53 -7.67
N ILE A 38 -11.49 -19.24 -8.80
CA ILE A 38 -11.57 -20.72 -8.88
C ILE A 38 -10.66 -21.43 -7.87
N ASN A 39 -9.40 -21.00 -7.75
CA ASN A 39 -8.41 -21.64 -6.85
C ASN A 39 -8.29 -20.94 -5.49
N GLN A 40 -8.88 -19.76 -5.35
CA GLN A 40 -8.66 -18.91 -4.18
C GLN A 40 -9.16 -19.58 -2.91
N ALA A 41 -10.27 -20.32 -2.98
CA ALA A 41 -10.80 -21.07 -1.85
C ALA A 41 -9.88 -22.20 -1.37
N GLU A 42 -9.14 -22.85 -2.28
CA GLU A 42 -8.16 -23.89 -1.96
C GLU A 42 -6.87 -23.31 -1.39
N ASP A 43 -6.49 -22.13 -1.89
CA ASP A 43 -5.27 -21.41 -1.51
C ASP A 43 -5.39 -20.66 -0.18
N GLU A 44 -6.57 -20.65 0.45
CA GLU A 44 -6.72 -20.08 1.78
C GLU A 44 -6.02 -20.89 2.88
N ARG A 45 -5.72 -20.24 4.01
CA ARG A 45 -5.15 -20.92 5.18
C ARG A 45 -6.05 -22.04 5.68
N LEU A 46 -5.42 -23.12 6.17
CA LEU A 46 -6.09 -24.32 6.66
C LEU A 46 -7.26 -24.02 7.62
N SER A 47 -7.09 -23.04 8.52
CA SER A 47 -8.08 -22.66 9.53
C SER A 47 -9.37 -22.10 8.94
N ILE A 48 -9.31 -21.43 7.78
CA ILE A 48 -10.46 -20.77 7.17
C ILE A 48 -10.90 -21.43 5.87
N ARG A 49 -10.07 -22.30 5.27
CA ARG A 49 -10.31 -22.98 3.99
C ARG A 49 -11.67 -23.68 3.92
N ARG A 50 -12.11 -24.31 5.01
CA ARG A 50 -13.44 -24.94 5.08
C ARG A 50 -14.57 -23.92 4.92
N LYS A 51 -14.44 -22.73 5.53
CA LYS A 51 -15.41 -21.63 5.42
C LYS A 51 -15.36 -21.01 4.02
N ALA A 52 -14.17 -20.83 3.46
CA ALA A 52 -13.97 -20.34 2.09
C ALA A 52 -14.66 -21.24 1.05
N LYS A 53 -14.39 -22.56 1.06
CA LYS A 53 -15.06 -23.51 0.15
C LYS A 53 -16.57 -23.49 0.25
N ARG A 54 -17.10 -23.35 1.47
CA ARG A 54 -18.55 -23.22 1.70
C ARG A 54 -19.08 -21.93 1.08
N ALA A 55 -18.38 -20.81 1.28
CA ALA A 55 -18.73 -19.55 0.63
C ALA A 55 -18.76 -19.71 -0.89
N THR A 56 -17.74 -20.33 -1.51
CA THR A 56 -17.70 -20.59 -2.96
C THR A 56 -18.90 -21.41 -3.44
N ALA A 57 -19.26 -22.47 -2.72
CA ALA A 57 -20.40 -23.33 -3.05
C ALA A 57 -21.75 -22.63 -2.89
N ILE A 58 -21.82 -21.60 -2.07
CA ILE A 58 -23.01 -20.76 -1.92
C ILE A 58 -23.06 -19.73 -3.05
N PHE A 59 -21.95 -19.07 -3.36
CA PHE A 59 -21.87 -18.12 -4.49
C PHE A 59 -22.17 -18.79 -5.83
N SER A 60 -21.83 -20.07 -6.03
CA SER A 60 -22.15 -20.79 -7.26
C SER A 60 -23.65 -20.96 -7.51
N GLN A 61 -24.48 -20.87 -6.47
CA GLN A 61 -25.94 -20.96 -6.55
C GLN A 61 -26.61 -19.62 -6.90
N ILE A 62 -25.84 -18.53 -6.89
CA ILE A 62 -26.33 -17.17 -7.16
C ILE A 62 -26.06 -16.81 -8.63
N PRO A 63 -26.99 -16.12 -9.32
CA PRO A 63 -26.73 -15.52 -10.63
C PRO A 63 -25.50 -14.63 -10.61
N LYS A 64 -24.69 -14.66 -11.67
CA LYS A 64 -23.41 -13.94 -11.74
C LYS A 64 -23.58 -12.42 -11.53
N GLU A 65 -24.69 -11.87 -12.01
CA GLU A 65 -25.06 -10.44 -11.86
C GLU A 65 -25.09 -10.01 -10.39
N ASP A 66 -25.65 -10.87 -9.52
CA ASP A 66 -25.98 -10.54 -8.13
C ASP A 66 -24.80 -10.79 -7.17
N ARG A 67 -23.82 -11.59 -7.59
CA ARG A 67 -22.65 -11.94 -6.76
C ARG A 67 -21.83 -10.73 -6.35
N LYS A 68 -21.82 -9.68 -7.18
CA LYS A 68 -21.11 -8.43 -6.87
C LYS A 68 -21.65 -7.75 -5.62
N GLN A 69 -22.97 -7.83 -5.38
CA GLN A 69 -23.62 -7.24 -4.22
C GLN A 69 -23.66 -8.19 -3.02
N ALA A 70 -23.62 -9.49 -3.27
CA ALA A 70 -23.62 -10.51 -2.23
C ALA A 70 -22.29 -10.60 -1.45
N ALA A 71 -22.38 -10.90 -0.17
CA ALA A 71 -21.26 -11.24 0.71
C ALA A 71 -21.68 -12.40 1.61
N PHE A 72 -20.77 -13.34 1.88
CA PHE A 72 -21.01 -14.45 2.78
C PHE A 72 -20.35 -14.16 4.13
N VAL A 73 -21.16 -14.04 5.19
CA VAL A 73 -20.71 -13.71 6.53
C VAL A 73 -20.60 -14.97 7.37
N CYS A 74 -19.51 -15.09 8.11
CA CYS A 74 -19.25 -16.11 9.11
C CYS A 74 -19.01 -15.42 10.45
N ASP A 75 -20.02 -15.42 11.30
CA ASP A 75 -20.01 -14.85 12.65
C ASP A 75 -20.56 -15.90 13.65
N PRO A 76 -20.22 -15.85 14.95
CA PRO A 76 -20.79 -16.73 15.96
C PRO A 76 -22.33 -16.73 16.01
N HIS A 77 -22.98 -15.62 15.64
CA HIS A 77 -24.43 -15.47 15.70
C HIS A 77 -25.11 -15.59 14.33
N PHE A 78 -24.35 -15.55 13.23
CA PHE A 78 -24.90 -15.57 11.89
C PHE A 78 -23.93 -16.18 10.89
N GLU A 79 -24.41 -17.15 10.11
CA GLU A 79 -23.67 -17.71 8.97
C GLU A 79 -24.61 -17.73 7.75
N GLY A 80 -24.32 -16.91 6.73
CA GLY A 80 -25.22 -16.76 5.61
C GLY A 80 -24.83 -15.66 4.61
N LEU A 81 -25.62 -15.56 3.54
CA LEU A 81 -25.51 -14.49 2.55
C LEU A 81 -26.17 -13.22 3.05
N VAL A 82 -25.52 -12.10 2.78
CA VAL A 82 -26.04 -10.74 2.94
C VAL A 82 -25.82 -9.98 1.64
N ASN A 83 -26.73 -9.07 1.31
CA ASN A 83 -26.53 -8.12 0.23
C ASN A 83 -26.01 -6.81 0.81
N SER A 84 -24.90 -6.31 0.27
CA SER A 84 -24.37 -4.99 0.58
C SER A 84 -24.75 -4.01 -0.52
N ALA A 85 -25.43 -2.93 -0.15
CA ALA A 85 -25.53 -1.76 -1.01
C ALA A 85 -24.21 -0.96 -0.97
N LEU A 86 -23.91 -0.25 -2.05
CA LEU A 86 -22.86 0.76 -2.01
C LEU A 86 -23.25 1.87 -1.03
N PRO A 87 -22.31 2.44 -0.28
CA PRO A 87 -22.58 3.62 0.53
C PRO A 87 -23.19 4.73 -0.31
N SER A 88 -24.13 5.50 0.25
CA SER A 88 -24.86 6.56 -0.47
C SER A 88 -23.97 7.67 -1.04
N PHE A 89 -22.76 7.82 -0.51
CA PHE A 89 -21.75 8.78 -0.98
C PHE A 89 -20.84 8.22 -2.09
N TRP A 90 -20.92 6.92 -2.42
CA TRP A 90 -20.05 6.27 -3.39
C TRP A 90 -20.59 6.51 -4.81
N SER A 91 -19.91 7.35 -5.59
CA SER A 91 -20.28 7.64 -6.98
C SER A 91 -19.48 6.80 -7.99
N GLU A 92 -19.99 6.72 -9.22
CA GLU A 92 -19.25 6.07 -10.33
C GLU A 92 -17.95 6.82 -10.62
N GLU A 93 -17.95 8.14 -10.45
CA GLU A 93 -16.76 8.99 -10.59
C GLU A 93 -15.68 8.58 -9.57
N LEU A 94 -16.04 8.42 -8.29
CA LEU A 94 -15.14 7.94 -7.25
C LEU A 94 -14.58 6.54 -7.55
N SER A 95 -15.39 5.68 -8.19
CA SER A 95 -14.96 4.32 -8.55
C SER A 95 -13.90 4.28 -9.66
N ARG A 96 -13.78 5.33 -10.47
CA ARG A 96 -12.90 5.38 -11.65
C ARG A 96 -11.69 6.32 -11.49
N VAL A 97 -11.51 6.94 -10.32
CA VAL A 97 -10.41 7.89 -10.05
C VAL A 97 -9.04 7.31 -10.44
N TYR A 98 -8.83 6.02 -10.22
CA TYR A 98 -7.55 5.35 -10.53
C TYR A 98 -7.48 4.71 -11.91
N GLN A 99 -8.56 4.72 -12.70
CA GLN A 99 -8.60 4.02 -13.99
C GLN A 99 -7.64 4.62 -15.02
N ASN A 100 -7.40 5.93 -14.94
CA ASN A 100 -6.55 6.68 -15.87
C ASN A 100 -5.25 7.19 -15.21
N VAL A 101 -4.88 6.65 -14.05
CA VAL A 101 -3.63 7.06 -13.39
C VAL A 101 -2.46 6.44 -14.15
N ASN A 102 -1.69 7.31 -14.83
CA ASN A 102 -0.50 6.89 -15.53
C ASN A 102 0.70 6.83 -14.58
N PHE A 103 0.98 5.63 -14.09
CA PHE A 103 2.11 5.35 -13.18
C PHE A 103 3.49 5.52 -13.84
N SER A 104 3.59 5.71 -15.16
CA SER A 104 4.89 5.97 -15.82
C SER A 104 5.52 7.31 -15.43
N ARG A 105 4.75 8.22 -14.82
CA ARG A 105 5.29 9.46 -14.22
C ARG A 105 5.85 9.27 -12.80
N LEU A 106 5.65 8.09 -12.19
CA LEU A 106 6.15 7.77 -10.84
C LEU A 106 7.50 7.05 -10.86
N SER A 107 8.08 6.76 -12.04
CA SER A 107 9.49 6.39 -12.14
C SER A 107 10.38 7.63 -12.03
N VAL A 108 10.31 8.33 -10.91
CA VAL A 108 11.37 9.24 -10.47
C VAL A 108 12.33 8.38 -9.64
N GLY A 109 13.62 8.48 -10.00
CA GLY A 109 14.68 7.54 -9.65
C GLY A 109 14.75 7.13 -8.19
N SER A 110 15.38 5.96 -7.99
CA SER A 110 15.81 5.42 -6.70
C SER A 110 16.34 6.50 -5.76
N GLY A 111 15.48 6.98 -4.86
CA GLY A 111 15.84 8.01 -3.88
C GLY A 111 14.66 8.46 -3.02
N ASP A 112 13.51 8.74 -3.65
CA ASP A 112 12.45 9.45 -2.94
C ASP A 112 11.31 8.53 -2.48
N ARG A 113 11.30 8.30 -1.16
CA ARG A 113 10.16 7.71 -0.46
C ARG A 113 9.00 8.71 -0.50
N TYR A 114 8.08 8.53 -1.44
CA TYR A 114 6.78 9.19 -1.35
C TYR A 114 6.03 8.64 -0.12
N GLN A 115 5.98 9.42 0.97
CA GLN A 115 4.94 9.26 1.97
C GLN A 115 3.64 9.80 1.36
N LEU A 116 2.61 8.96 1.28
CA LEU A 116 1.28 9.33 0.85
C LEU A 116 0.78 10.56 1.63
N GLY A 117 0.55 11.67 0.93
CA GLY A 117 -0.27 12.76 1.46
C GLY A 117 0.41 14.11 1.76
N ASN A 118 1.38 14.55 0.94
CA ASN A 118 1.56 15.98 0.57
C ASN A 118 2.69 16.10 -0.46
N PRO A 119 2.53 16.89 -1.55
CA PRO A 119 3.65 17.21 -2.41
C PRO A 119 4.60 18.16 -1.66
N VAL A 120 5.78 17.66 -1.28
CA VAL A 120 6.92 18.55 -0.99
C VAL A 120 7.31 19.15 -2.33
N ILE A 121 7.07 20.45 -2.49
CA ILE A 121 7.48 21.21 -3.66
C ILE A 121 9.00 21.32 -3.54
N ASP A 122 9.73 20.41 -4.18
CA ASP A 122 11.18 20.48 -4.22
C ASP A 122 11.55 21.63 -5.16
N ALA A 123 11.92 22.75 -4.55
CA ALA A 123 12.27 23.96 -5.24
C ALA A 123 13.59 23.75 -6.01
N GLY A 124 13.47 23.39 -7.29
CA GLY A 124 14.47 23.68 -8.31
C GLY A 124 15.83 23.01 -8.13
N ALA A 125 15.89 21.67 -8.20
CA ALA A 125 17.12 21.00 -8.58
C ALA A 125 17.41 21.24 -10.07
N LYS A 126 18.07 22.37 -10.38
CA LYS A 126 18.71 22.57 -11.68
C LYS A 126 19.69 21.42 -11.89
N ALA A 127 19.54 20.69 -12.99
CA ALA A 127 20.54 19.74 -13.47
C ALA A 127 21.86 20.48 -13.72
N LEU A 128 22.74 20.48 -12.72
CA LEU A 128 24.09 21.00 -12.82
C LEU A 128 24.98 19.92 -13.40
N ASP A 129 25.70 20.32 -14.46
CA ASP A 129 26.71 19.55 -15.17
C ASP A 129 27.65 18.85 -14.18
N THR A 130 27.59 17.51 -14.14
CA THR A 130 28.24 16.65 -13.14
C THR A 130 29.73 16.93 -12.98
N GLY A 131 30.41 17.39 -14.04
CA GLY A 131 31.85 17.71 -14.00
C GLY A 131 32.20 19.04 -13.33
N GLN A 132 31.27 19.99 -13.23
CA GLN A 132 31.49 21.27 -12.53
C GLN A 132 31.29 21.12 -11.02
N LEU A 133 30.25 20.37 -10.63
CA LEU A 133 29.92 20.08 -9.23
C LEU A 133 31.06 19.34 -8.52
N GLU A 134 31.70 18.38 -9.19
CA GLU A 134 32.84 17.63 -8.64
C GLU A 134 34.05 18.51 -8.34
N LYS A 135 34.37 19.47 -9.23
CA LYS A 135 35.48 20.40 -9.04
C LYS A 135 35.23 21.35 -7.86
N GLU A 136 34.00 21.83 -7.72
CA GLU A 136 33.60 22.72 -6.63
C GLU A 136 33.62 21.99 -5.27
N ILE A 137 33.17 20.73 -5.23
CA ILE A 137 33.24 19.87 -4.04
C ILE A 137 34.70 19.65 -3.59
N TRP A 138 35.62 19.39 -4.53
CA TRP A 138 37.04 19.21 -4.22
C TRP A 138 37.69 20.50 -3.71
N GLN A 139 37.39 21.66 -4.31
CA GLN A 139 37.90 22.95 -3.83
C GLN A 139 37.41 23.28 -2.42
N LEU A 140 36.13 23.07 -2.12
CA LEU A 140 35.58 23.32 -0.79
C LEU A 140 36.15 22.36 0.26
N ARG A 141 36.57 21.16 -0.16
CA ARG A 141 37.25 20.21 0.72
C ARG A 141 38.68 20.64 1.03
N GLU A 142 39.42 21.16 0.06
CA GLU A 142 40.76 21.75 0.27
C GLU A 142 40.72 22.96 1.21
N GLN A 143 39.62 23.72 1.19
CA GLN A 143 39.36 24.81 2.14
C GLN A 143 38.99 24.32 3.57
N GLY A 144 39.00 23.00 3.82
CA GLY A 144 38.79 22.41 5.14
C GLY A 144 37.32 22.32 5.56
N HIS A 145 36.36 22.48 4.65
CA HIS A 145 34.95 22.34 5.00
C HIS A 145 34.52 20.87 5.20
N GLY A 146 33.66 20.67 6.20
CA GLY A 146 33.03 19.39 6.48
C GLY A 146 31.96 19.04 5.44
N ILE A 147 31.73 17.74 5.25
CA ILE A 147 30.83 17.19 4.20
C ILE A 147 29.42 17.81 4.26
N GLU A 148 28.86 18.02 5.45
CA GLU A 148 27.54 18.62 5.60
C GLU A 148 27.49 20.10 5.20
N LYS A 149 28.58 20.83 5.41
CA LYS A 149 28.68 22.24 5.02
C LYS A 149 28.80 22.37 3.50
N ILE A 150 29.55 21.47 2.88
CA ILE A 150 29.68 21.39 1.41
C ILE A 150 28.33 21.04 0.76
N ALA A 151 27.61 20.06 1.30
CA ALA A 151 26.28 19.67 0.81
C ALA A 151 25.28 20.83 0.81
N LYS A 152 25.29 21.66 1.87
CA LYS A 152 24.45 22.86 1.95
C LYS A 152 24.86 23.95 0.95
N LEU A 153 26.15 24.15 0.72
CA LEU A 153 26.66 25.15 -0.22
C LEU A 153 26.37 24.78 -1.67
N CYS A 154 26.51 23.49 -2.01
CA CYS A 154 26.28 22.97 -3.37
C CYS A 154 24.83 22.55 -3.63
N ASN A 155 23.90 22.83 -2.69
CA ASN A 155 22.49 22.42 -2.72
C ASN A 155 22.29 20.95 -3.15
N CYS A 156 23.09 20.05 -2.58
CA CYS A 156 23.10 18.63 -2.93
C CYS A 156 23.11 17.75 -1.67
N SER A 157 22.84 16.47 -1.83
CA SER A 157 22.83 15.55 -0.70
C SER A 157 24.26 15.30 -0.17
N PRO A 158 24.46 15.12 1.15
CA PRO A 158 25.76 14.71 1.71
C PRO A 158 26.29 13.40 1.11
N TRP A 159 25.40 12.54 0.62
CA TRP A 159 25.76 11.29 -0.05
C TRP A 159 26.41 11.56 -1.42
N THR A 160 25.92 12.54 -2.17
CA THR A 160 26.52 12.99 -3.42
C THR A 160 27.95 13.48 -3.19
N VAL A 161 28.17 14.27 -2.12
CA VAL A 161 29.51 14.76 -1.74
C VAL A 161 30.46 13.61 -1.39
N ARG A 162 30.00 12.60 -0.63
CA ARG A 162 30.80 11.42 -0.30
C ARG A 162 31.19 10.61 -1.54
N LYS A 163 30.23 10.42 -2.45
CA LYS A 163 30.42 9.72 -3.72
C LYS A 163 31.49 10.40 -4.59
N CYS A 164 31.47 11.74 -4.68
CA CYS A 164 32.46 12.51 -5.44
C CYS A 164 33.85 12.51 -4.80
N LEU A 165 33.94 12.36 -3.48
CA LEU A 165 35.21 12.31 -2.74
C LEU A 165 35.77 10.88 -2.57
N GLY A 166 35.12 9.86 -3.15
CA GLY A 166 35.56 8.47 -3.06
C GLY A 166 35.49 7.87 -1.65
N ALA A 167 34.71 8.47 -0.75
CA ALA A 167 34.49 7.95 0.60
C ALA A 167 33.32 6.95 0.59
N PRO A 168 33.43 5.80 1.29
CA PRO A 168 32.36 4.81 1.36
C PRO A 168 31.08 5.34 2.03
#